data_AF-A0AAP1EXU5-F1
#
_entry.id   AF-A0AAP1EXU5-F1
#
_cell.length_a   1.000
_cell.length_b   1.000
_cell.length_c   1.000
_cell.angle_alpha   90.00
_cell.angle_beta   90.00
_cell.angle_gamma   90.00
#
_symmetry.space_group_name_H-M   'P 1'
#
loop_
_entity.id
_entity.type
_entity.pdbx_description
1 polymer ?
#
loop_
_entity_poly.entity_id
_entity_poly.type
_entity_poly.pdbx_seq_one_letter_code
_entity_poly.pdbx_strand_id
1 'polypeptide(L)'
;MPAEPRVIEGCHGLDPQQLDPAILRSTTPLVLRGLVRAWPLAQAGARSAQAAAAYLRGFDRGEAVVAQVGPPDIGGHFFYNADMSGFNFRPDRVPLGVVLDTLLRDLDNAQPPAIYVGSTTLDTYLPGLRAHNPIALPQSEPLASIWIGNRTRIAAHQDMPDNLACVVAGRRRFSPMNALMLALLTIRDLPAEQRATWQEVFRHHVFEADGTTAAHLPDAARGVLAPMDDARARSLRARLLQRLNR
;
A
#
# COMPACT_ATOMS: atom_id res chain seq x y z
N MET A 1 -15.61 7.06 -22.84
CA MET A 1 -15.43 5.84 -22.02
C MET A 1 -14.48 6.20 -20.88
N PRO A 2 -14.71 5.76 -19.63
CA PRO A 2 -13.73 6.01 -18.57
C PRO A 2 -12.39 5.39 -18.99
N ALA A 3 -11.32 6.20 -18.97
CA ALA A 3 -9.99 5.74 -19.32
C ALA A 3 -9.62 4.54 -18.42
N GLU A 4 -9.09 3.47 -19.03
CA GLU A 4 -8.63 2.32 -18.25
C GLU A 4 -7.57 2.78 -17.24
N PRO A 5 -7.64 2.32 -15.98
CA PRO A 5 -6.69 2.72 -14.96
C PRO A 5 -5.28 2.39 -15.43
N ARG A 6 -4.41 3.42 -15.50
CA ARG A 6 -3.01 3.26 -15.88
C ARG A 6 -2.35 2.24 -14.96
N VAL A 7 -1.96 1.11 -15.54
CA VAL A 7 -1.27 0.03 -14.82
C VAL A 7 0.08 0.56 -14.34
N ILE A 8 0.34 0.43 -13.04
CA ILE A 8 1.66 0.74 -12.47
C ILE A 8 2.71 -0.11 -13.20
N GLU A 9 3.82 0.52 -13.58
CA GLU A 9 4.89 -0.13 -14.34
C GLU A 9 5.33 -1.45 -13.66
N GLY A 10 5.39 -2.50 -14.45
CA GLY A 10 5.77 -3.84 -13.99
C GLY A 10 7.22 -4.14 -14.34
N CYS A 11 8.06 -4.35 -13.33
CA CYS A 11 9.40 -4.89 -13.52
C CYS A 11 9.37 -6.42 -13.37
N HIS A 12 10.17 -7.13 -14.15
CA HIS A 12 10.19 -8.59 -14.21
C HIS A 12 11.64 -9.11 -14.17
N GLY A 13 11.82 -10.41 -13.90
CA GLY A 13 13.13 -11.08 -13.99
C GLY A 13 14.14 -10.60 -12.94
N LEU A 14 13.66 -10.09 -11.81
CA LEU A 14 14.50 -9.52 -10.76
C LEU A 14 15.02 -10.62 -9.82
N ASP A 15 16.27 -10.48 -9.40
CA ASP A 15 16.86 -11.27 -8.32
C ASP A 15 16.75 -10.50 -6.99
N PRO A 16 16.05 -11.03 -5.96
CA PRO A 16 15.97 -10.37 -4.66
C PRO A 16 17.32 -10.23 -3.95
N GLN A 17 18.37 -10.95 -4.35
CA GLN A 17 19.72 -10.81 -3.81
C GLN A 17 20.60 -9.83 -4.60
N GLN A 18 20.15 -9.42 -5.80
CA GLN A 18 20.90 -8.56 -6.72
C GLN A 18 19.98 -7.51 -7.33
N LEU A 19 19.22 -6.81 -6.48
CA LEU A 19 18.36 -5.74 -6.94
C LEU A 19 19.18 -4.57 -7.50
N ASP A 20 18.84 -4.14 -8.71
CA ASP A 20 19.42 -2.93 -9.30
C ASP A 20 19.12 -1.73 -8.37
N PRO A 21 20.17 -1.03 -7.88
CA PRO A 21 19.98 0.17 -7.07
C PRO A 21 19.11 1.25 -7.73
N ALA A 22 18.97 1.27 -9.06
CA ALA A 22 18.06 2.16 -9.76
C ALA A 22 16.59 1.90 -9.40
N ILE A 23 16.19 0.63 -9.22
CA ILE A 23 14.83 0.26 -8.79
C ILE A 23 14.53 0.83 -7.41
N LEU A 24 15.49 0.72 -6.49
CA LEU A 24 15.36 1.20 -5.11
C LEU A 24 15.36 2.73 -5.02
N ARG A 25 15.90 3.42 -6.03
CA ARG A 25 15.87 4.89 -6.15
C ARG A 25 14.71 5.39 -7.01
N SER A 26 13.82 4.51 -7.45
CA SER A 26 12.68 4.89 -8.28
C SER A 26 11.79 5.87 -7.55
N THR A 27 11.33 6.89 -8.27
CA THR A 27 10.49 7.94 -7.71
C THR A 27 9.09 7.89 -8.27
N THR A 28 8.73 6.75 -8.84
CA THR A 28 7.36 6.39 -9.16
C THR A 28 7.09 5.01 -8.56
N PRO A 29 5.83 4.67 -8.22
CA PRO A 29 5.52 3.33 -7.77
C PRO A 29 5.88 2.30 -8.85
N LEU A 30 6.50 1.19 -8.45
CA LEU A 30 6.81 0.05 -9.33
C LEU A 30 6.14 -1.21 -8.79
N VAL A 31 5.70 -2.09 -9.69
CA VAL A 31 5.29 -3.46 -9.33
C VAL A 31 6.41 -4.42 -9.71
N LEU A 32 7.14 -4.90 -8.71
CA LEU A 32 8.24 -5.85 -8.88
C LEU A 32 7.70 -7.28 -8.98
N ARG A 33 7.26 -7.69 -10.18
CA ARG A 33 6.54 -8.94 -10.40
C ARG A 33 7.46 -10.15 -10.25
N GLY A 34 7.11 -11.01 -9.31
CA GLY A 34 7.81 -12.26 -9.07
C GLY A 34 9.06 -12.16 -8.19
N LEU A 35 9.43 -10.95 -7.74
CA LEU A 35 10.63 -10.70 -6.93
C LEU A 35 10.79 -11.67 -5.75
N VAL A 36 9.70 -11.88 -5.01
CA VAL A 36 9.68 -12.73 -3.82
C VAL A 36 9.08 -14.11 -4.07
N ARG A 37 8.88 -14.52 -5.33
CA ARG A 37 8.23 -15.81 -5.66
C ARG A 37 8.97 -17.01 -5.07
N ALA A 38 10.30 -16.92 -4.97
CA ALA A 38 11.15 -17.97 -4.46
C ALA A 38 11.17 -18.05 -2.92
N TRP A 39 10.63 -17.06 -2.22
CA TRP A 39 10.55 -17.09 -0.76
C TRP A 39 9.70 -18.27 -0.30
N PRO A 40 10.16 -19.06 0.70
CA PRO A 40 9.37 -20.16 1.24
C PRO A 40 7.99 -19.70 1.75
N LEU A 41 7.88 -18.51 2.35
CA LEU A 41 6.60 -17.94 2.75
C LEU A 41 5.69 -17.64 1.56
N ALA A 42 6.24 -17.11 0.46
CA ALA A 42 5.46 -16.83 -0.75
C ALA A 42 5.00 -18.11 -1.44
N GLN A 43 5.84 -19.14 -1.47
CA GLN A 43 5.45 -20.47 -1.97
C GLN A 43 4.37 -21.10 -1.08
N ALA A 44 4.49 -20.97 0.24
CA ALA A 44 3.46 -21.44 1.17
C ALA A 44 2.12 -20.70 0.95
N GLY A 45 2.15 -19.37 0.85
CA GLY A 45 0.96 -18.56 0.58
C GLY A 45 0.33 -18.79 -0.80
N ALA A 46 1.13 -19.15 -1.80
CA ALA A 46 0.62 -19.56 -3.12
C ALA A 46 -0.10 -20.92 -3.07
N ARG A 47 0.24 -21.81 -2.12
CA ARG A 47 -0.46 -23.08 -1.93
C ARG A 47 -1.79 -22.89 -1.21
N SER A 48 -1.78 -22.23 -0.05
CA SER A 48 -3.00 -21.94 0.72
C SER A 48 -2.73 -20.99 1.90
N ALA A 49 -3.80 -20.41 2.46
CA ALA A 49 -3.72 -19.65 3.70
C ALA A 49 -3.23 -20.52 4.88
N GLN A 50 -3.66 -21.79 4.93
CA GLN A 50 -3.24 -22.78 5.92
C GLN A 50 -1.73 -23.03 5.85
N ALA A 51 -1.17 -23.20 4.65
CA ALA A 51 0.26 -23.41 4.47
C ALA A 51 1.08 -22.17 4.89
N ALA A 52 0.62 -20.96 4.57
CA ALA A 52 1.24 -19.72 5.04
C ALA A 52 1.22 -19.61 6.58
N ALA A 53 0.06 -19.88 7.20
CA ALA A 53 -0.08 -19.86 8.65
C ALA A 53 0.83 -20.90 9.33
N ALA A 54 0.89 -22.13 8.79
CA ALA A 54 1.78 -23.17 9.28
C ALA A 54 3.27 -22.76 9.17
N TYR A 55 3.66 -22.10 8.09
CA TYR A 55 5.02 -21.60 7.93
C TYR A 55 5.34 -20.49 8.95
N LEU A 56 4.43 -19.53 9.16
CA LEU A 56 4.61 -18.47 10.17
C LEU A 56 4.69 -19.03 11.59
N ARG A 57 3.93 -20.08 11.92
CA ARG A 57 4.00 -20.76 13.23
C ARG A 57 5.38 -21.32 13.54
N GLY A 58 6.19 -21.67 12.53
CA GLY A 58 7.57 -22.10 12.73
C GLY A 58 8.48 -21.02 13.31
N PHE A 59 8.07 -19.75 13.24
CA PHE A 59 8.80 -18.60 13.78
C PHE A 59 8.07 -17.91 14.92
N ASP A 60 6.82 -18.29 15.23
CA ASP A 60 6.00 -17.64 16.24
C ASP A 60 6.61 -17.85 17.63
N ARG A 61 6.99 -16.75 18.29
CA ARG A 61 7.53 -16.75 19.65
C ARG A 61 6.45 -16.91 20.72
N GLY A 62 5.17 -16.83 20.35
CA GLY A 62 4.02 -16.89 21.27
C GLY A 62 3.70 -15.55 21.94
N GLU A 63 4.36 -14.46 21.52
CA GLU A 63 4.14 -13.11 22.05
C GLU A 63 2.78 -12.55 21.58
N ALA A 64 2.15 -11.75 22.45
CA ALA A 64 0.87 -11.13 22.13
C ALA A 64 1.05 -9.95 21.17
N VAL A 65 0.43 -10.05 19.99
CA VAL A 65 0.32 -8.95 19.03
C VAL A 65 -0.90 -8.08 19.34
N VAL A 66 -0.93 -6.86 18.80
CA VAL A 66 -2.13 -6.01 18.81
C VAL A 66 -2.89 -6.21 17.51
N ALA A 67 -4.05 -6.86 17.59
CA ALA A 67 -4.99 -7.02 16.49
C ALA A 67 -6.09 -5.96 16.59
N GLN A 68 -6.40 -5.27 15.51
CA GLN A 68 -7.61 -4.47 15.40
C GLN A 68 -8.76 -5.38 15.01
N VAL A 69 -9.83 -5.38 15.81
CA VAL A 69 -11.01 -6.22 15.62
C VAL A 69 -12.26 -5.35 15.47
N GLY A 70 -13.03 -5.60 14.42
CA GLY A 70 -14.29 -4.92 14.14
C GLY A 70 -15.42 -5.88 13.79
N PRO A 71 -16.69 -5.46 13.97
CA PRO A 71 -17.85 -6.27 13.62
C PRO A 71 -17.94 -6.53 12.10
N PRO A 72 -18.64 -7.59 11.64
CA PRO A 72 -18.69 -7.94 10.23
C PRO A 72 -19.27 -6.87 9.29
N ASP A 73 -20.18 -6.04 9.81
CA ASP A 73 -20.90 -4.98 9.08
C ASP A 73 -19.99 -3.85 8.60
N ILE A 74 -18.81 -3.64 9.21
CA ILE A 74 -17.84 -2.65 8.73
C ILE A 74 -17.15 -3.07 7.42
N GLY A 75 -17.31 -4.33 6.99
CA GLY A 75 -16.77 -4.84 5.73
C GLY A 75 -15.24 -4.70 5.61
N GLY A 76 -14.53 -4.77 6.74
CA GLY A 76 -13.08 -4.58 6.82
C GLY A 76 -12.61 -3.12 6.75
N HIS A 77 -13.50 -2.14 6.84
CA HIS A 77 -13.16 -0.71 6.84
C HIS A 77 -12.97 -0.20 8.27
N PHE A 78 -11.73 -0.26 8.76
CA PHE A 78 -11.33 0.28 10.05
C PHE A 78 -11.34 1.82 10.00
N PHE A 79 -12.29 2.44 10.67
CA PHE A 79 -12.53 3.89 10.62
C PHE A 79 -13.23 4.40 11.90
N TYR A 80 -13.69 5.65 11.87
CA TYR A 80 -14.58 6.18 12.89
C TYR A 80 -15.96 5.50 12.85
N ASN A 81 -16.65 5.47 13.99
CA ASN A 81 -18.07 5.13 14.07
C ASN A 81 -18.94 6.25 13.45
N ALA A 82 -20.24 5.98 13.27
CA ALA A 82 -21.13 6.86 12.49
C ALA A 82 -21.27 8.28 13.05
N ASP A 83 -21.21 8.44 14.37
CA ASP A 83 -21.29 9.73 15.07
C ASP A 83 -19.91 10.38 15.31
N MET A 84 -18.83 9.74 14.84
CA MET A 84 -17.44 10.19 14.99
C MET A 84 -16.98 10.32 16.45
N SER A 85 -17.68 9.71 17.41
CA SER A 85 -17.32 9.75 18.83
C SER A 85 -16.15 8.82 19.16
N GLY A 86 -15.80 7.90 18.26
CA GLY A 86 -14.76 6.91 18.44
C GLY A 86 -14.53 6.08 17.19
N PHE A 87 -13.98 4.88 17.37
CA PHE A 87 -13.66 3.97 16.27
C PHE A 87 -14.71 2.88 16.12
N ASN A 88 -14.88 2.36 14.91
CA ASN A 88 -15.72 1.20 14.61
C ASN A 88 -15.00 -0.14 14.87
N PHE A 89 -13.86 -0.10 15.57
CA PHE A 89 -13.01 -1.24 15.89
C PHE A 89 -12.38 -1.05 17.27
N ARG A 90 -11.83 -2.13 17.83
CA ARG A 90 -11.10 -2.11 19.10
C ARG A 90 -9.76 -2.86 18.97
N PRO A 91 -8.72 -2.42 19.71
CA PRO A 91 -7.48 -3.17 19.81
C PRO A 91 -7.62 -4.34 20.79
N ASP A 92 -7.21 -5.52 20.36
CA ASP A 92 -7.12 -6.73 21.18
C ASP A 92 -5.68 -7.22 21.24
N ARG A 93 -5.18 -7.49 22.45
CA ARG A 93 -3.87 -8.12 22.67
C ARG A 93 -4.04 -9.63 22.74
N VAL A 94 -3.57 -10.34 21.73
CA VAL A 94 -3.74 -11.80 21.61
C VAL A 94 -2.49 -12.45 21.03
N PRO A 95 -2.16 -13.71 21.39
CA PRO A 95 -1.06 -14.43 20.76
C PRO A 95 -1.25 -14.54 19.25
N LEU A 96 -0.15 -14.43 18.48
CA LEU A 96 -0.21 -14.49 17.02
C LEU A 96 -0.86 -15.79 16.51
N GLY A 97 -0.52 -16.94 17.10
CA GLY A 97 -1.17 -18.22 16.79
C GLY A 97 -2.70 -18.18 16.91
N VAL A 98 -3.26 -17.47 17.89
CA VAL A 98 -4.72 -17.32 18.06
C VAL A 98 -5.32 -16.49 16.92
N VAL A 99 -4.63 -15.44 16.49
CA VAL A 99 -5.04 -14.66 15.31
C VAL A 99 -5.07 -15.54 14.07
N LEU A 100 -4.01 -16.32 13.84
CA LEU A 100 -3.92 -17.23 12.70
C LEU A 100 -5.05 -18.26 12.71
N ASP A 101 -5.32 -18.91 13.84
CA ASP A 101 -6.41 -19.89 13.96
C ASP A 101 -7.78 -19.27 13.70
N THR A 102 -7.99 -18.04 14.18
CA THR A 102 -9.25 -17.34 13.97
C THR A 102 -9.44 -16.99 12.49
N LEU A 103 -8.41 -16.47 11.83
CA LEU A 103 -8.43 -16.19 10.40
C LEU A 103 -8.68 -17.45 9.56
N LEU A 104 -8.06 -18.58 9.92
CA LEU A 104 -8.25 -19.85 9.23
C LEU A 104 -9.66 -20.43 9.40
N ARG A 105 -10.23 -20.30 10.61
CA ARG A 105 -11.59 -20.75 10.92
C ARG A 105 -12.64 -20.00 10.10
N ASP A 106 -12.40 -18.72 9.85
CA ASP A 106 -13.32 -17.81 9.16
C ASP A 106 -13.05 -17.67 7.65
N LEU A 107 -12.22 -18.53 7.04
CA LEU A 107 -11.88 -18.43 5.61
C LEU A 107 -13.10 -18.47 4.68
N ASP A 108 -14.04 -19.37 4.97
CA ASP A 108 -15.25 -19.58 4.18
C ASP A 108 -16.48 -18.86 4.78
N ASN A 109 -16.26 -18.06 5.83
CA ASN A 109 -17.32 -17.26 6.44
C ASN A 109 -17.67 -16.09 5.51
N ALA A 110 -18.94 -15.97 5.11
CA ALA A 110 -19.41 -14.90 4.24
C ALA A 110 -19.39 -13.52 4.92
N GLN A 111 -19.47 -13.48 6.25
CA GLN A 111 -19.44 -12.27 7.07
C GLN A 111 -18.52 -12.46 8.29
N PRO A 112 -17.20 -12.59 8.06
CA PRO A 112 -16.25 -12.74 9.16
C PRO A 112 -16.10 -11.42 9.91
N PRO A 113 -15.75 -11.45 11.21
CA PRO A 113 -15.28 -10.24 11.89
C PRO A 113 -14.07 -9.67 11.16
N ALA A 114 -13.93 -8.35 11.13
CA ALA A 114 -12.76 -7.71 10.55
C ALA A 114 -11.57 -7.89 11.49
N ILE A 115 -10.47 -8.48 11.02
CA ILE A 115 -9.27 -8.71 11.83
C ILE A 115 -8.06 -8.18 11.07
N TYR A 116 -7.30 -7.30 11.71
CA TYR A 116 -6.09 -6.69 11.14
C TYR A 116 -4.98 -6.53 12.17
N VAL A 117 -3.88 -7.23 11.95
CA VAL A 117 -2.60 -7.06 12.64
C VAL A 117 -1.72 -6.20 11.75
N GLY A 118 -1.47 -4.96 12.18
CA GLY A 118 -0.70 -3.97 11.41
C GLY A 118 0.73 -3.83 11.88
N SER A 119 1.66 -3.65 10.93
CA SER A 119 3.05 -3.20 11.17
C SER A 119 3.76 -3.92 12.31
N THR A 120 3.60 -5.24 12.39
CA THR A 120 4.18 -6.06 13.46
C THR A 120 5.63 -6.40 13.14
N THR A 121 6.58 -5.97 13.98
CA THR A 121 8.02 -6.13 13.75
C THR A 121 8.42 -7.61 13.70
N LEU A 122 9.08 -8.02 12.61
CA LEU A 122 9.46 -9.43 12.43
C LEU A 122 10.40 -9.93 13.51
N ASP A 123 11.45 -9.17 13.83
CA ASP A 123 12.47 -9.61 14.77
C ASP A 123 11.95 -9.79 16.21
N THR A 124 10.85 -9.12 16.55
CA THR A 124 10.20 -9.25 17.87
C THR A 124 9.27 -10.46 17.94
N TYR A 125 8.40 -10.65 16.94
CA TYR A 125 7.30 -11.61 17.01
C TYR A 125 7.54 -12.89 16.20
N LEU A 126 8.40 -12.82 15.19
CA LEU A 126 8.70 -13.89 14.22
C LEU A 126 10.22 -14.01 13.98
N PRO A 127 11.04 -14.17 15.05
CA PRO A 127 12.49 -14.18 14.94
C PRO A 127 12.99 -15.23 13.94
N GLY A 128 13.88 -14.84 13.04
CA GLY A 128 14.45 -15.72 12.00
C GLY A 128 13.63 -15.81 10.70
N LEU A 129 12.42 -15.25 10.66
CA LEU A 129 11.59 -15.25 9.44
C LEU A 129 12.27 -14.50 8.29
N ARG A 130 12.85 -13.33 8.57
CA ARG A 130 13.53 -12.49 7.56
C ARG A 130 14.74 -13.21 6.94
N ALA A 131 15.45 -14.03 7.71
CA ALA A 131 16.63 -14.76 7.24
C ALA A 131 16.25 -15.86 6.24
N HIS A 132 15.08 -16.48 6.39
CA HIS A 132 14.58 -17.49 5.46
C HIS A 132 13.89 -16.89 4.23
N ASN A 133 13.60 -15.59 4.25
CA ASN A 133 12.91 -14.87 3.17
C ASN A 133 13.72 -13.60 2.83
N PRO A 134 14.99 -13.75 2.40
CA PRO A 134 15.89 -12.62 2.30
C PRO A 134 15.60 -11.74 1.08
N ILE A 135 15.90 -10.46 1.24
CA ILE A 135 16.05 -9.50 0.16
C ILE A 135 17.28 -8.64 0.46
N ALA A 136 18.20 -8.58 -0.49
CA ALA A 136 19.39 -7.75 -0.37
C ALA A 136 18.99 -6.29 -0.61
N LEU A 137 19.07 -5.50 0.46
CA LEU A 137 18.86 -4.06 0.41
C LEU A 137 20.18 -3.35 0.76
N PRO A 138 20.44 -2.16 0.20
CA PRO A 138 21.68 -1.43 0.45
C PRO A 138 21.78 -0.89 1.89
N GLN A 139 20.66 -0.83 2.61
CA GLN A 139 20.61 -0.49 4.03
C GLN A 139 20.95 -1.73 4.86
N SER A 140 21.80 -1.54 5.87
CA SER A 140 22.29 -2.64 6.73
C SER A 140 21.19 -3.28 7.57
N GLU A 141 20.20 -2.49 8.01
CA GLU A 141 19.12 -2.95 8.89
C GLU A 141 17.78 -2.24 8.57
N PRO A 142 17.09 -2.61 7.47
CA PRO A 142 15.78 -2.07 7.17
C PRO A 142 14.76 -2.53 8.22
N LEU A 143 13.80 -1.66 8.57
CA LEU A 143 12.67 -2.06 9.41
C LEU A 143 11.85 -3.12 8.65
N ALA A 144 11.81 -4.33 9.20
CA ALA A 144 11.04 -5.43 8.64
C ALA A 144 9.77 -5.67 9.48
N SER A 145 8.61 -5.52 8.86
CA SER A 145 7.32 -5.75 9.51
C SER A 145 6.38 -6.58 8.64
N ILE A 146 5.37 -7.17 9.29
CA ILE A 146 4.32 -7.95 8.63
C ILE A 146 2.94 -7.40 8.94
N TRP A 147 2.07 -7.52 7.95
CA TRP A 147 0.64 -7.27 8.05
C TRP A 147 -0.11 -8.58 7.85
N ILE A 148 -1.03 -8.91 8.75
CA ILE A 148 -1.80 -10.15 8.73
C ILE A 148 -3.26 -9.81 9.00
N GLY A 149 -4.17 -10.34 8.20
CA GLY A 149 -5.60 -10.09 8.38
C GLY A 149 -6.43 -10.76 7.30
N ASN A 150 -7.73 -10.55 7.36
CA ASN A 150 -8.65 -10.95 6.29
C ASN A 150 -8.88 -9.78 5.32
N ARG A 151 -10.04 -9.70 4.67
CA ARG A 151 -10.32 -8.62 3.73
C ARG A 151 -10.43 -7.28 4.46
N THR A 152 -9.40 -6.45 4.33
CA THR A 152 -9.33 -5.13 4.95
C THR A 152 -9.26 -4.01 3.92
N ARG A 153 -9.91 -2.88 4.20
CA ARG A 153 -9.75 -1.62 3.45
C ARG A 153 -9.04 -0.61 4.34
N ILE A 154 -7.77 -0.35 4.01
CA ILE A 154 -6.94 0.59 4.75
C ILE A 154 -7.17 2.00 4.20
N ALA A 155 -7.45 2.94 5.11
CA ALA A 155 -7.54 4.35 4.76
C ALA A 155 -6.22 4.84 4.15
N ALA A 156 -6.32 5.73 3.19
CA ALA A 156 -5.15 6.24 2.52
C ALA A 156 -4.32 7.12 3.47
N HIS A 157 -3.02 6.87 3.49
CA HIS A 157 -2.04 7.55 4.34
C HIS A 157 -0.73 7.69 3.57
N GLN A 158 0.25 8.34 4.20
CA GLN A 158 1.62 8.42 3.74
C GLN A 158 2.53 7.85 4.81
N ASP A 159 3.55 7.12 4.37
CA ASP A 159 4.68 6.71 5.20
C ASP A 159 5.86 7.63 4.86
N MET A 160 6.63 8.03 5.88
CA MET A 160 7.86 8.80 5.67
C MET A 160 9.00 8.01 5.02
N PRO A 161 9.28 6.73 5.41
CA PRO A 161 10.32 5.94 4.75
C PRO A 161 9.86 5.38 3.39
N ASP A 162 10.81 5.16 2.48
CA ASP A 162 10.59 4.33 1.30
C ASP A 162 10.15 2.91 1.72
N ASN A 163 9.18 2.34 1.00
CA ASN A 163 8.54 1.09 1.40
C ASN A 163 8.59 0.05 0.27
N LEU A 164 9.08 -1.15 0.60
CA LEU A 164 8.97 -2.34 -0.23
C LEU A 164 7.93 -3.30 0.38
N ALA A 165 6.70 -3.26 -0.16
CA ALA A 165 5.63 -4.12 0.31
C ALA A 165 5.53 -5.42 -0.50
N CYS A 166 5.79 -6.55 0.16
CA CYS A 166 5.73 -7.88 -0.46
C CYS A 166 4.38 -8.56 -0.15
N VAL A 167 3.58 -8.82 -1.19
CA VAL A 167 2.35 -9.64 -1.06
C VAL A 167 2.75 -11.12 -1.19
N VAL A 168 2.86 -11.80 -0.05
CA VAL A 168 3.30 -13.20 0.03
C VAL A 168 2.15 -14.20 0.16
N ALA A 169 0.98 -13.74 0.57
CA ALA A 169 -0.27 -14.51 0.59
C ALA A 169 -1.46 -13.58 0.29
N GLY A 170 -2.46 -14.08 -0.42
CA GLY A 170 -3.65 -13.29 -0.80
C GLY A 170 -3.39 -12.28 -1.93
N ARG A 171 -4.19 -11.21 -1.96
CA ARG A 171 -4.14 -10.16 -3.00
C ARG A 171 -4.33 -8.78 -2.37
N ARG A 172 -3.60 -7.80 -2.89
CA ARG A 172 -3.74 -6.38 -2.49
C ARG A 172 -4.01 -5.52 -3.71
N ARG A 173 -4.94 -4.57 -3.57
CA ARG A 173 -5.27 -3.56 -4.59
C ARG A 173 -4.92 -2.19 -4.05
N PHE A 174 -4.15 -1.42 -4.82
CA PHE A 174 -3.87 -0.01 -4.55
C PHE A 174 -4.84 0.88 -5.35
N SER A 175 -5.20 2.05 -4.82
CA SER A 175 -6.21 2.96 -5.40
C SER A 175 -5.69 4.39 -5.46
N PRO A 176 -6.04 5.20 -6.50
CA PRO A 176 -5.71 6.63 -6.59
C PRO A 176 -6.48 7.51 -5.57
N MET A 177 -6.92 6.91 -4.46
CA MET A 177 -7.77 7.53 -3.45
C MET A 177 -7.12 8.78 -2.85
N ASN A 178 -5.79 8.84 -2.76
CA ASN A 178 -5.07 9.98 -2.19
C ASN A 178 -5.26 11.26 -3.02
N ALA A 179 -5.23 11.16 -4.35
CA ALA A 179 -5.52 12.29 -5.22
C ALA A 179 -6.96 12.78 -5.03
N LEU A 180 -7.90 11.84 -4.87
CA LEU A 180 -9.29 12.15 -4.57
C LEU A 180 -9.43 12.82 -3.19
N MET A 181 -8.77 12.32 -2.15
CA MET A 181 -8.85 12.90 -0.80
C MET A 181 -8.29 14.33 -0.76
N LEU A 182 -7.18 14.61 -1.47
CA LEU A 182 -6.68 16.00 -1.59
C LEU A 182 -7.66 16.89 -2.35
N ALA A 183 -8.28 16.39 -3.42
CA ALA A 183 -9.30 17.14 -4.16
C ALA A 183 -10.56 17.38 -3.30
N LEU A 184 -10.95 16.40 -2.47
CA LEU A 184 -12.04 16.56 -1.52
C LEU A 184 -11.71 17.63 -0.47
N LEU A 185 -10.47 17.66 0.02
CA LEU A 185 -10.01 18.63 1.00
C LEU A 185 -9.91 20.06 0.45
N THR A 186 -9.52 20.22 -0.82
CA THR A 186 -9.15 21.55 -1.37
C THR A 186 -10.10 22.09 -2.42
N ILE A 187 -10.90 21.24 -3.09
CA ILE A 187 -11.74 21.64 -4.24
C ILE A 187 -13.23 21.44 -3.95
N ARG A 188 -13.63 20.36 -3.26
CA ARG A 188 -15.06 19.98 -3.12
C ARG A 188 -15.95 21.11 -2.61
N ASP A 189 -15.46 21.91 -1.67
CA ASP A 189 -16.28 22.91 -0.96
C ASP A 189 -16.04 24.34 -1.49
N LEU A 190 -15.34 24.50 -2.63
CA LEU A 190 -15.23 25.78 -3.32
C LEU A 190 -16.58 26.23 -3.93
N PRO A 191 -16.77 27.54 -4.20
CA PRO A 191 -17.90 28.05 -4.96
C PRO A 191 -18.08 27.29 -6.28
N ALA A 192 -19.34 27.10 -6.70
CA ALA A 192 -19.67 26.25 -7.84
C ALA A 192 -18.89 26.60 -9.11
N GLU A 193 -18.74 27.90 -9.39
CA GLU A 193 -17.97 28.42 -10.52
C GLU A 193 -16.48 28.03 -10.42
N GLN A 194 -15.87 28.13 -9.24
CA GLN A 194 -14.46 27.76 -9.04
C GLN A 194 -14.24 26.25 -9.16
N ARG A 195 -15.18 25.43 -8.66
CA ARG A 195 -15.12 23.97 -8.86
C ARG A 195 -15.22 23.59 -10.33
N ALA A 196 -16.11 24.24 -11.08
CA ALA A 196 -16.25 24.01 -12.52
C ALA A 196 -14.93 24.34 -13.23
N THR A 197 -14.27 25.43 -12.87
CA THR A 197 -12.94 25.77 -13.40
C THR A 197 -11.90 24.68 -13.07
N TRP A 198 -11.80 24.25 -11.81
CA TRP A 198 -10.85 23.20 -11.43
C TRP A 198 -11.16 21.85 -12.08
N GLN A 199 -12.44 21.54 -12.30
CA GLN A 199 -12.85 20.36 -13.05
C GLN A 199 -12.29 20.40 -14.48
N GLU A 200 -12.37 21.53 -15.16
CA GLU A 200 -11.80 21.70 -16.51
C GLU A 200 -10.26 21.61 -16.51
N VAL A 201 -9.60 22.16 -15.48
CA VAL A 201 -8.15 22.04 -15.30
C VAL A 201 -7.74 20.57 -15.11
N PHE A 202 -8.44 19.81 -14.26
CA PHE A 202 -8.20 18.38 -14.09
C PHE A 202 -8.53 17.59 -15.36
N ARG A 203 -9.63 17.93 -16.05
CA ARG A 203 -10.01 17.33 -17.32
C ARG A 203 -8.88 17.45 -18.33
N HIS A 204 -8.40 18.66 -18.57
CA HIS A 204 -7.35 18.93 -19.56
C HIS A 204 -5.98 18.34 -19.18
N HIS A 205 -5.54 18.50 -17.93
CA HIS A 205 -4.17 18.14 -17.52
C HIS A 205 -4.00 16.74 -16.93
N VAL A 206 -5.09 16.06 -16.55
CA VAL A 206 -5.04 14.74 -15.92
C VAL A 206 -5.80 13.70 -16.74
N PHE A 207 -7.04 13.98 -17.12
CA PHE A 207 -7.93 12.98 -17.73
C PHE A 207 -7.83 12.90 -19.26
N GLU A 208 -7.55 14.02 -19.92
CA GLU A 208 -7.37 14.14 -21.38
C GLU A 208 -5.91 14.44 -21.76
N ALA A 209 -4.97 14.21 -20.84
CA ALA A 209 -3.57 14.50 -21.08
C ALA A 209 -2.97 13.56 -22.14
N ASP A 210 -2.40 14.11 -23.19
CA ASP A 210 -1.74 13.41 -24.29
C ASP A 210 -0.50 14.20 -24.79
N GLY A 211 0.06 13.77 -25.92
CA GLY A 211 1.24 14.43 -26.52
C GLY A 211 1.01 15.89 -26.92
N THR A 212 -0.24 16.35 -27.00
CA THR A 212 -0.61 17.71 -27.42
C THR A 212 -0.82 18.66 -26.24
N THR A 213 -1.12 18.15 -25.04
CA THR A 213 -1.43 18.94 -23.83
C THR A 213 -0.39 20.03 -23.52
N ALA A 214 0.89 19.76 -23.78
CA ALA A 214 1.98 20.70 -23.58
C ALA A 214 2.76 21.02 -24.87
N ALA A 215 2.23 20.68 -26.05
CA ALA A 215 2.93 20.84 -27.33
C ALA A 215 3.20 22.29 -27.71
N HIS A 216 2.41 23.23 -27.19
CA HIS A 216 2.61 24.68 -27.35
C HIS A 216 3.85 25.21 -26.60
N LEU A 217 4.44 24.40 -25.71
CA LEU A 217 5.65 24.75 -24.98
C LEU A 217 6.88 24.01 -25.57
N PRO A 218 8.04 24.69 -25.65
CA PRO A 218 9.32 24.02 -25.91
C PRO A 218 9.59 22.90 -24.90
N ASP A 219 10.21 21.80 -25.32
CA ASP A 219 10.45 20.62 -24.47
C ASP A 219 11.10 20.97 -23.12
N ALA A 220 12.11 21.84 -23.14
CA ALA A 220 12.83 22.28 -21.93
C ALA A 220 11.97 23.09 -20.94
N ALA A 221 10.86 23.67 -21.40
CA ALA A 221 9.98 24.53 -20.59
C ALA A 221 8.73 23.80 -20.06
N ARG A 222 8.46 22.57 -20.50
CA ARG A 222 7.24 21.83 -20.12
C ARG A 222 7.14 21.49 -18.64
N GLY A 223 8.27 21.38 -17.94
CA GLY A 223 8.29 21.08 -16.51
C GLY A 223 7.45 19.84 -16.16
N VAL A 224 6.51 19.97 -15.21
CA VAL A 224 5.64 18.86 -14.76
C VAL A 224 4.59 18.42 -15.79
N LEU A 225 4.44 19.16 -16.90
CA LEU A 225 3.52 18.83 -17.99
C LEU A 225 4.19 17.94 -19.06
N ALA A 226 5.49 17.71 -18.98
CA ALA A 226 6.18 16.71 -19.81
C ALA A 226 5.84 15.28 -19.35
N PRO A 227 6.08 14.25 -20.19
CA PRO A 227 6.00 12.85 -19.74
C PRO A 227 6.76 12.66 -18.43
N MET A 228 6.08 12.10 -17.43
CA MET A 228 6.65 11.98 -16.10
C MET A 228 7.94 11.15 -16.13
N ASP A 229 9.00 11.67 -15.53
CA ASP A 229 10.26 10.98 -15.28
C ASP A 229 10.66 11.14 -13.81
N ASP A 230 11.76 10.50 -13.41
CA ASP A 230 12.16 10.49 -12.01
C ASP A 230 12.54 11.87 -11.44
N ALA A 231 13.21 12.70 -12.23
CA ALA A 231 13.61 14.03 -11.78
C ALA A 231 12.37 14.90 -11.52
N ARG A 232 11.38 14.84 -12.41
CA ARG A 232 10.12 15.57 -12.28
C ARG A 232 9.26 15.04 -11.15
N ALA A 233 9.17 13.73 -10.98
CA ALA A 233 8.38 13.13 -9.89
C ALA A 233 8.92 13.54 -8.51
N ARG A 234 10.26 13.53 -8.31
CA ARG A 234 10.89 14.05 -7.07
C ARG A 234 10.58 15.50 -6.82
N SER A 235 10.78 16.36 -7.83
CA SER A 235 10.52 17.79 -7.72
C SER A 235 9.06 18.08 -7.37
N LEU A 236 8.12 17.38 -8.00
CA LEU A 236 6.69 17.52 -7.73
C LEU A 236 6.32 17.06 -6.31
N ARG A 237 6.85 15.92 -5.84
CA ARG A 237 6.64 15.44 -4.46
C ARG A 237 7.18 16.40 -3.42
N ALA A 238 8.41 16.89 -3.58
CA ALA A 238 9.01 17.86 -2.66
C ALA A 238 8.15 19.13 -2.57
N ARG A 239 7.66 19.62 -3.70
CA ARG A 239 6.77 20.79 -3.76
C ARG A 239 5.41 20.53 -3.11
N LEU A 240 4.84 19.33 -3.25
CA LEU A 240 3.59 18.95 -2.59
C LEU A 240 3.77 18.86 -1.07
N LEU A 241 4.83 18.20 -0.60
CA LEU A 241 5.15 18.12 0.83
C LEU A 241 5.35 19.51 1.45
N GLN A 242 6.09 20.40 0.80
CA GLN A 242 6.28 21.77 1.28
C GLN A 242 4.95 22.54 1.38
N ARG A 243 4.01 22.28 0.46
CA ARG A 243 2.69 22.94 0.47
C ARG A 243 1.73 22.34 1.49
N LEU A 244 1.85 21.05 1.79
CA LEU A 244 1.01 20.36 2.77
C LEU A 244 1.49 20.60 4.22
N ASN A 245 2.77 20.87 4.42
CA ASN A 245 3.36 21.18 5.72
C ASN A 245 3.29 22.68 6.07
N ARG A 246 2.52 23.47 5.32
CA ARG A 246 2.26 24.90 5.55
C ARG A 246 0.89 25.08 6.17
#